data_AF-A0A661SCE1-F1
#
_entry.id   AF-A0A661SCE1-F1
#
_cell.length_a   1.000
_cell.length_b   1.000
_cell.length_c   1.000
_cell.angle_alpha   90.00
_cell.angle_beta   90.00
_cell.angle_gamma   90.00
#
_symmetry.space_group_name_H-M   'P 1'
#
loop_
_entity.id
_entity.type
_entity.pdbx_description
1 polymer ?
#
loop_
_entity_poly.entity_id
_entity_poly.type
_entity_poly.pdbx_seq_one_letter_code
_entity_poly.pdbx_strand_id
1 'polypeptide(L)'
;SEGALYAPELAAAAFKQAAGDTLEAAFLLRAYRSSVSRIGASEIVDTERMRVVRRVSAAFKDIPEGQILGATPDYTHHLIRFELLTDEAEARDRVTQAFEALTQEGEPIADTFPKVVHMLRAEGLLPQKKPGSAQPYDITLQSFEFPAPRSARLQALARAETGCILALAYANMRGHGHVHPVIGELRLGEVPVYFKSSEGKEADLLGWVRVTECEVITRMEKSKTDSRPQFTLGYGLCFGHNETKAISMAVLDRALMSKDPKSPTEDQEFVLLHTDGIEASGFCLHYKLPHYVTFQTDLEQIRTVRTEKETING
;
A
#
# COMPACT_ATOMS: atom_id res chain seq x y z
N SER A 1 -0.89 6.94 -4.65
CA SER A 1 -1.18 5.52 -4.36
C SER A 1 -2.68 5.31 -4.15
N GLU A 2 -3.28 5.93 -3.13
CA GLU A 2 -4.71 5.77 -2.77
C GLU A 2 -5.68 6.30 -3.85
N GLY A 3 -5.33 7.37 -4.56
CA GLY A 3 -6.08 7.85 -5.73
C GLY A 3 -6.09 6.89 -6.94
N ALA A 4 -5.37 5.75 -6.87
CA ALA A 4 -5.25 4.75 -7.94
C ALA A 4 -4.74 5.29 -9.29
N LEU A 5 -4.00 6.40 -9.27
CA LEU A 5 -3.43 7.08 -10.44
C LEU A 5 -2.00 7.51 -10.13
N TYR A 6 -1.06 7.19 -11.02
CA TYR A 6 0.31 7.71 -10.96
C TYR A 6 0.43 8.95 -11.85
N ALA A 7 0.28 10.12 -11.24
CA ALA A 7 0.46 11.41 -11.89
C ALA A 7 0.94 12.42 -10.82
N PRO A 8 2.26 12.54 -10.58
CA PRO A 8 2.79 13.33 -9.46
C PRO A 8 2.33 14.79 -9.46
N GLU A 9 2.27 15.43 -10.62
CA GLU A 9 1.81 16.82 -10.76
C GLU A 9 0.32 16.98 -10.41
N LEU A 10 -0.53 16.07 -10.91
CA LEU A 10 -1.96 16.06 -10.56
C LEU A 10 -2.16 15.74 -9.09
N ALA A 11 -1.35 14.86 -8.50
CA ALA A 11 -1.42 14.55 -7.09
C ALA A 11 -1.04 15.75 -6.21
N ALA A 12 -0.01 16.51 -6.61
CA ALA A 12 0.35 17.75 -5.95
C ALA A 12 -0.75 18.82 -6.07
N ALA A 13 -1.36 18.96 -7.26
CA ALA A 13 -2.47 19.88 -7.48
C ALA A 13 -3.70 19.50 -6.63
N ALA A 14 -4.07 18.22 -6.60
CA ALA A 14 -5.17 17.70 -5.77
C ALA A 14 -4.90 17.92 -4.27
N PHE A 15 -3.67 17.67 -3.81
CA PHE A 15 -3.28 17.90 -2.42
C PHE A 15 -3.36 19.38 -2.03
N LYS A 16 -2.92 20.27 -2.93
CA LYS A 16 -3.06 21.72 -2.75
C LYS A 16 -4.53 22.15 -2.74
N GLN A 17 -5.34 21.66 -3.67
CA GLN A 17 -6.77 21.96 -3.76
C GLN A 17 -7.53 21.49 -2.50
N ALA A 18 -7.14 20.34 -1.94
CA ALA A 18 -7.69 19.77 -0.72
C ALA A 18 -7.14 20.42 0.58
N ALA A 19 -6.36 21.51 0.48
CA ALA A 19 -5.74 22.17 1.63
C ALA A 19 -4.93 21.22 2.53
N GLY A 20 -4.30 20.21 1.93
CA GLY A 20 -3.51 19.21 2.64
C GLY A 20 -4.28 17.99 3.16
N ASP A 21 -5.60 17.92 2.95
CA ASP A 21 -6.38 16.72 3.26
C ASP A 21 -6.06 15.60 2.24
N THR A 22 -5.43 14.53 2.71
CA THR A 22 -5.01 13.41 1.86
C THR A 22 -6.18 12.58 1.34
N LEU A 23 -7.28 12.47 2.09
CA LEU A 23 -8.46 11.69 1.69
C LEU A 23 -9.21 12.42 0.57
N GLU A 24 -9.43 13.72 0.74
CA GLU A 24 -10.04 14.55 -0.29
C GLU A 24 -9.14 14.63 -1.54
N ALA A 25 -7.83 14.78 -1.38
CA ALA A 25 -6.90 14.74 -2.50
C ALA A 25 -6.92 13.40 -3.26
N ALA A 26 -6.98 12.27 -2.53
CA ALA A 26 -7.13 10.95 -3.12
C ALA A 26 -8.47 10.83 -3.86
N PHE A 27 -9.54 11.43 -3.35
CA PHE A 27 -10.85 11.47 -3.99
C PHE A 27 -10.89 12.27 -5.28
N LEU A 28 -10.31 13.47 -5.29
CA LEU A 28 -10.13 14.26 -6.52
C LEU A 28 -9.39 13.47 -7.60
N LEU A 29 -8.30 12.78 -7.25
CA LEU A 29 -7.57 11.93 -8.19
C LEU A 29 -8.39 10.74 -8.70
N ARG A 30 -9.14 10.08 -7.81
CA ARG A 30 -9.98 8.92 -8.15
C ARG A 30 -11.13 9.34 -9.08
N ALA A 31 -11.72 10.51 -8.85
CA ALA A 31 -12.74 11.12 -9.69
C ALA A 31 -12.17 11.55 -11.05
N TYR A 32 -10.96 12.12 -11.09
CA TYR A 32 -10.29 12.41 -12.36
C TYR A 32 -9.98 11.12 -13.15
N ARG A 33 -9.55 10.05 -12.46
CA ARG A 33 -9.32 8.75 -13.10
C ARG A 33 -10.57 8.21 -13.80
N SER A 34 -11.78 8.47 -13.30
CA SER A 34 -13.01 7.98 -13.94
C SER A 34 -13.42 8.79 -15.17
N SER A 35 -12.88 10.00 -15.37
CA SER A 35 -13.16 10.82 -16.55
C SER A 35 -12.21 10.54 -17.73
N VAL A 36 -11.11 9.80 -17.51
CA VAL A 36 -10.12 9.47 -18.55
C VAL A 36 -10.38 8.10 -19.18
N SER A 37 -10.15 8.01 -20.50
CA SER A 37 -10.30 6.75 -21.23
C SER A 37 -9.19 5.75 -20.91
N ARG A 38 -9.56 4.48 -20.72
CA ARG A 38 -8.61 3.38 -20.60
C ARG A 38 -8.15 2.92 -21.98
N ILE A 39 -6.92 3.28 -22.36
CA ILE A 39 -6.34 2.94 -23.68
C ILE A 39 -5.77 1.51 -23.76
N GLY A 40 -5.54 0.86 -22.62
CA GLY A 40 -5.07 -0.53 -22.55
C GLY A 40 -4.42 -0.86 -21.20
N ALA A 41 -3.70 -1.99 -21.14
CA ALA A 41 -2.90 -2.42 -20.01
C ALA A 41 -1.41 -2.42 -20.39
N SER A 42 -0.54 -2.07 -19.44
CA SER A 42 0.91 -2.22 -19.65
C SER A 42 1.30 -3.69 -19.72
N GLU A 43 2.51 -3.95 -20.20
CA GLU A 43 3.21 -5.20 -19.91
C GLU A 43 3.39 -5.34 -18.38
N ILE A 44 3.63 -6.58 -17.93
CA ILE A 44 3.90 -6.86 -16.52
C ILE A 44 5.18 -6.12 -16.12
N VAL A 45 5.07 -5.27 -15.11
CA VAL A 45 6.20 -4.50 -14.58
C VAL A 45 7.19 -5.46 -13.91
N ASP A 46 8.45 -5.41 -14.36
CA ASP A 46 9.54 -6.18 -13.79
C ASP A 46 10.33 -5.33 -12.79
N THR A 47 10.10 -5.57 -11.49
CA THR A 47 10.75 -4.85 -10.39
C THR A 47 12.20 -5.29 -10.16
N GLU A 48 12.70 -6.29 -10.88
CA GLU A 48 14.13 -6.64 -10.90
C GLU A 48 14.91 -5.61 -11.73
N ARG A 49 14.25 -4.95 -12.69
CA ARG A 49 14.80 -3.83 -13.49
C ARG A 49 14.64 -2.46 -12.81
N MET A 50 14.32 -2.43 -11.52
CA MET A 50 14.17 -1.20 -10.76
C MET A 50 15.51 -0.48 -10.64
N ARG A 51 15.53 0.80 -11.02
CA ARG A 51 16.60 1.74 -10.67
C ARG A 51 16.44 2.14 -9.21
N VAL A 52 17.10 1.40 -8.34
CA VAL A 52 16.98 1.51 -6.89
C VAL A 52 17.63 2.79 -6.40
N VAL A 53 16.91 3.55 -5.57
CA VAL A 53 17.47 4.67 -4.78
C VAL A 53 17.54 4.35 -3.29
N ARG A 54 16.88 3.27 -2.86
CA ARG A 54 16.94 2.72 -1.50
C ARG A 54 16.61 1.23 -1.53
N ARG A 55 17.38 0.42 -0.83
CA ARG A 55 17.25 -1.03 -0.72
C ARG A 55 17.77 -1.51 0.62
N VAL A 56 16.90 -2.08 1.44
CA VAL A 56 17.26 -2.61 2.75
C VAL A 56 16.68 -4.01 2.98
N SER A 57 17.40 -4.83 3.76
CA SER A 57 16.94 -6.13 4.25
C SER A 57 17.17 -6.22 5.75
N ALA A 58 16.15 -6.63 6.49
CA ALA A 58 16.28 -6.96 7.92
C ALA A 58 16.54 -8.45 8.17
N ALA A 59 16.41 -9.29 7.14
CA ALA A 59 16.63 -10.74 7.26
C ALA A 59 18.12 -11.12 7.25
N PHE A 60 18.96 -10.29 6.64
CA PHE A 60 20.40 -10.55 6.50
C PHE A 60 21.18 -9.27 6.79
N LYS A 61 22.33 -9.44 7.46
CA LYS A 61 23.29 -8.34 7.67
C LYS A 61 23.82 -7.84 6.33
N ASP A 62 24.35 -8.76 5.54
CA ASP A 62 24.93 -8.51 4.22
C ASP A 62 24.07 -9.19 3.16
N ILE A 63 23.76 -8.46 2.10
CA ILE A 63 23.03 -8.93 0.91
C ILE A 63 23.88 -8.61 -0.33
N PRO A 64 23.72 -9.34 -1.45
CA PRO A 64 24.44 -9.03 -2.69
C PRO A 64 24.26 -7.56 -3.06
N GLU A 65 25.34 -6.89 -3.45
CA GLU A 65 25.42 -5.44 -3.73
C GLU A 65 25.10 -4.51 -2.53
N GLY A 66 25.06 -5.06 -1.32
CA GLY A 66 24.98 -4.29 -0.08
C GLY A 66 23.62 -3.66 0.25
N GLN A 67 23.58 -2.99 1.40
CA GLN A 67 22.43 -2.24 1.90
C GLN A 67 22.54 -0.79 1.41
N ILE A 68 21.49 -0.26 0.78
CA ILE A 68 21.43 1.11 0.28
C ILE A 68 20.38 1.86 1.09
N LEU A 69 20.80 2.70 2.03
CA LEU A 69 19.87 3.43 2.89
C LEU A 69 19.04 4.45 2.11
N GLY A 70 19.63 5.08 1.08
CA GLY A 70 19.00 6.15 0.32
C GLY A 70 18.59 7.36 1.17
N ALA A 71 17.79 8.25 0.59
CA ALA A 71 17.18 9.35 1.33
C ALA A 71 16.12 8.80 2.29
N THR A 72 16.31 8.91 3.61
CA THR A 72 15.38 8.35 4.60
C THR A 72 15.38 9.16 5.91
N PRO A 73 14.23 9.27 6.61
CA PRO A 73 14.17 9.80 7.97
C PRO A 73 14.51 8.77 9.07
N ASP A 74 14.74 7.49 8.76
CA ASP A 74 14.83 6.39 9.76
C ASP A 74 15.78 6.64 10.94
N TYR A 75 16.88 7.34 10.68
CA TYR A 75 17.95 7.58 11.65
C TYR A 75 18.02 9.05 12.11
N THR A 76 17.00 9.84 11.76
CA THR A 76 16.95 11.26 12.11
C THR A 76 16.43 11.46 13.54
N HIS A 77 16.93 12.51 14.19
CA HIS A 77 16.32 13.00 15.42
C HIS A 77 14.99 13.69 15.07
N HIS A 78 13.90 13.28 15.71
CA HIS A 78 12.56 13.79 15.46
C HIS A 78 12.35 15.17 16.10
N LEU A 79 13.13 16.15 15.65
CA LEU A 79 13.13 17.53 16.12
C LEU A 79 12.55 18.46 15.06
N ILE A 80 11.72 19.41 15.48
CA ILE A 80 11.20 20.45 14.58
C ILE A 80 12.36 21.35 14.16
N ARG A 81 12.52 21.52 12.85
CA ARG A 81 13.50 22.44 12.25
C ARG A 81 12.90 23.84 12.16
N PHE A 82 13.09 24.63 13.21
CA PHE A 82 12.52 25.99 13.30
C PHE A 82 13.04 26.94 12.21
N GLU A 83 14.20 26.68 11.61
CA GLU A 83 14.68 27.46 10.46
C GLU A 83 13.71 27.45 9.26
N LEU A 84 12.87 26.41 9.13
CA LEU A 84 11.85 26.31 8.08
C LEU A 84 10.70 27.31 8.27
N LEU A 85 10.55 27.93 9.45
CA LEU A 85 9.54 28.95 9.71
C LEU A 85 10.01 30.37 9.33
N THR A 86 11.33 30.58 9.27
CA THR A 86 11.92 31.91 9.11
C THR A 86 12.53 32.12 7.72
N ASP A 87 13.22 31.11 7.17
CA ASP A 87 13.84 31.20 5.85
C ASP A 87 13.80 29.83 5.14
N GLU A 88 12.61 29.47 4.65
CA GLU A 88 12.36 28.19 3.99
C GLU A 88 13.21 28.02 2.71
N ALA A 89 13.38 29.10 1.93
CA ALA A 89 14.15 29.07 0.69
C ALA A 89 15.62 28.79 0.97
N GLU A 90 16.23 29.54 1.89
CA GLU A 90 17.63 29.33 2.25
C GLU A 90 17.85 27.94 2.87
N ALA A 91 16.94 27.49 3.76
CA ALA A 91 17.03 26.17 4.35
C ALA A 91 16.96 25.04 3.31
N ARG A 92 16.15 25.20 2.25
CA ARG A 92 16.08 24.25 1.12
C ARG A 92 17.34 24.28 0.29
N ASP A 93 17.85 25.46 -0.05
CA ASP A 93 19.05 25.62 -0.87
C ASP A 93 20.27 24.97 -0.19
N ARG A 94 20.42 25.12 1.13
CA ARG A 94 21.49 24.46 1.89
C ARG A 94 21.40 22.93 1.81
N VAL A 95 20.20 22.36 1.87
CA VAL A 95 20.01 20.90 1.76
C VAL A 95 20.33 20.42 0.34
N THR A 96 19.87 21.15 -0.68
CA THR A 96 20.16 20.85 -2.09
C THR A 96 21.66 20.86 -2.35
N GLN A 97 22.36 21.91 -1.92
CA GLN A 97 23.82 22.02 -2.09
C GLN A 97 24.58 20.88 -1.38
N ALA A 98 24.17 20.53 -0.16
CA ALA A 98 24.77 19.41 0.56
C ALA A 98 24.54 18.08 -0.19
N PHE A 99 23.35 17.87 -0.75
CA PHE A 99 23.04 16.68 -1.53
C PHE A 99 23.85 16.62 -2.84
N GLU A 100 23.98 17.75 -3.56
CA GLU A 100 24.78 17.85 -4.78
C GLU A 100 26.26 17.54 -4.53
N ALA A 101 26.83 18.07 -3.44
CA ALA A 101 28.21 17.78 -3.04
C ALA A 101 28.41 16.27 -2.77
N LEU A 102 27.50 15.65 -2.00
CA LEU A 102 27.55 14.20 -1.73
C LEU A 102 27.42 13.37 -3.01
N THR A 103 26.64 13.83 -3.98
CA THR A 103 26.45 13.12 -5.25
C THR A 103 27.72 13.11 -6.09
N GLN A 104 28.56 14.15 -6.01
CA GLN A 104 29.85 14.21 -6.72
C GLN A 104 30.90 13.26 -6.14
N GLU A 105 30.82 12.96 -4.84
CA GLU A 105 31.76 12.09 -4.13
C GLU A 105 31.29 10.62 -4.06
N GLY A 106 30.03 10.35 -4.42
CA GLY A 106 29.41 9.02 -4.32
C GLY A 106 29.97 8.01 -5.32
N GLU A 107 30.14 6.77 -4.86
CA GLU A 107 30.46 5.64 -5.74
C GLU A 107 29.23 5.22 -6.57
N PRO A 108 29.38 4.93 -7.87
CA PRO A 108 28.30 4.39 -8.67
C PRO A 108 27.80 3.06 -8.10
N ILE A 109 26.48 2.93 -7.96
CA ILE A 109 25.83 1.67 -7.60
C ILE A 109 25.43 0.90 -8.87
N ALA A 110 25.20 -0.40 -8.73
CA ALA A 110 24.70 -1.23 -9.83
C ALA A 110 23.35 -0.71 -10.37
N ASP A 111 23.13 -0.86 -11.69
CA ASP A 111 21.88 -0.45 -12.34
C ASP A 111 20.65 -1.23 -11.84
N THR A 112 20.85 -2.51 -11.49
CA THR A 112 19.80 -3.44 -11.06
C THR A 112 20.31 -4.38 -9.98
N PHE A 113 19.41 -4.86 -9.13
CA PHE A 113 19.75 -5.65 -7.95
C PHE A 113 19.00 -6.99 -7.93
N PRO A 114 19.70 -8.12 -7.70
CA PRO A 114 19.02 -9.39 -7.50
C PRO A 114 18.14 -9.32 -6.25
N LYS A 115 16.99 -10.00 -6.32
CA LYS A 115 16.04 -10.11 -5.22
C LYS A 115 16.62 -10.95 -4.09
N VAL A 116 16.51 -10.48 -2.85
CA VAL A 116 16.97 -11.23 -1.67
C VAL A 116 16.22 -12.57 -1.57
N VAL A 117 14.92 -12.57 -1.87
CA VAL A 117 14.09 -13.78 -1.88
C VAL A 117 14.50 -14.81 -2.93
N HIS A 118 15.28 -14.44 -3.96
CA HIS A 118 15.78 -15.41 -4.94
C HIS A 118 16.83 -16.33 -4.32
N MET A 119 17.66 -15.83 -3.41
CA MET A 119 18.63 -16.67 -2.67
C MET A 119 17.90 -17.73 -1.85
N LEU A 120 16.87 -17.32 -1.11
CA LEU A 120 16.02 -18.23 -0.33
C LEU A 120 15.28 -19.25 -1.19
N ARG A 121 14.81 -18.87 -2.39
CA ARG A 121 14.21 -19.81 -3.35
C ARG A 121 15.24 -20.79 -3.89
N ALA A 122 16.46 -20.34 -4.21
CA ALA A 122 17.52 -21.22 -4.72
C ALA A 122 17.88 -22.33 -3.72
N GLU A 123 17.80 -22.04 -2.42
CA GLU A 123 18.00 -23.01 -1.33
C GLU A 123 16.76 -23.87 -1.01
N GLY A 124 15.64 -23.63 -1.69
CA GLY A 124 14.37 -24.32 -1.42
C GLY A 124 13.70 -23.91 -0.11
N LEU A 125 14.11 -22.79 0.49
CA LEU A 125 13.55 -22.24 1.73
C LEU A 125 12.29 -21.40 1.52
N LEU A 126 11.99 -21.02 0.27
CA LEU A 126 10.72 -20.40 -0.13
C LEU A 126 10.07 -21.22 -1.25
N PRO A 127 8.72 -21.20 -1.34
CA PRO A 127 8.02 -21.76 -2.49
C PRO A 127 8.50 -21.14 -3.81
N GLN A 128 8.70 -21.99 -4.82
CA GLN A 128 9.03 -21.54 -6.17
C GLN A 128 7.86 -20.75 -6.77
N LYS A 129 8.18 -19.71 -7.55
CA LYS A 129 7.16 -18.99 -8.34
C LYS A 129 6.54 -20.00 -9.32
N LYS A 130 5.24 -20.22 -9.24
CA LYS A 130 4.49 -20.89 -10.32
C LYS A 130 4.15 -19.80 -11.34
N PRO A 131 4.64 -19.87 -12.60
CA PRO A 131 4.22 -18.93 -13.62
C PRO A 131 2.69 -19.07 -13.79
N GLY A 132 1.95 -18.05 -13.35
CA GLY A 132 0.52 -17.97 -13.54
C GLY A 132 0.23 -17.23 -14.84
N SER A 133 -0.56 -17.83 -15.72
CA SER A 133 -1.08 -17.19 -16.94
C SER A 133 -2.46 -16.57 -16.76
N ALA A 134 -2.98 -16.55 -15.53
CA ALA A 134 -4.31 -16.03 -15.24
C ALA A 134 -4.33 -14.50 -15.35
N GLN A 135 -5.31 -13.99 -16.10
CA GLN A 135 -5.62 -12.56 -16.10
C GLN A 135 -5.88 -12.08 -14.67
N PRO A 136 -5.26 -10.98 -14.22
CA PRO A 136 -5.50 -10.44 -12.89
C PRO A 136 -6.95 -9.99 -12.75
N TYR A 137 -7.50 -10.14 -11.55
CA TYR A 137 -8.81 -9.60 -11.21
C TYR A 137 -8.75 -8.07 -11.21
N ASP A 138 -9.81 -7.40 -11.69
CA ASP A 138 -9.89 -5.94 -11.71
C ASP A 138 -11.11 -5.46 -10.92
N ILE A 139 -10.91 -5.10 -9.65
CA ILE A 139 -11.95 -4.61 -8.75
C ILE A 139 -12.54 -3.26 -9.21
N THR A 140 -11.97 -2.63 -10.23
CA THR A 140 -12.54 -1.41 -10.84
C THR A 140 -13.52 -1.71 -11.98
N LEU A 141 -13.61 -2.96 -12.41
CA LEU A 141 -14.54 -3.44 -13.43
C LEU A 141 -15.51 -4.53 -12.92
N GLN A 142 -15.15 -5.20 -11.83
CA GLN A 142 -15.85 -6.36 -11.30
C GLN A 142 -16.11 -6.18 -9.80
N SER A 143 -17.28 -6.61 -9.32
CA SER A 143 -17.66 -6.58 -7.90
C SER A 143 -16.90 -7.64 -7.10
N PHE A 144 -16.58 -7.37 -5.84
CA PHE A 144 -15.91 -8.36 -4.97
C PHE A 144 -16.72 -9.65 -4.79
N GLU A 145 -16.02 -10.78 -4.88
CA GLU A 145 -16.50 -12.08 -4.44
C GLU A 145 -15.53 -12.65 -3.41
N PHE A 146 -16.05 -13.23 -2.34
CA PHE A 146 -15.26 -13.85 -1.27
C PHE A 146 -15.35 -15.38 -1.34
N PRO A 147 -14.23 -16.11 -1.19
CA PRO A 147 -12.87 -15.61 -0.98
C PRO A 147 -12.27 -14.93 -2.22
N ALA A 148 -11.69 -13.75 -2.05
CA ALA A 148 -11.17 -12.94 -3.13
C ALA A 148 -9.83 -13.50 -3.65
N PRO A 149 -9.60 -13.56 -4.97
CA PRO A 149 -8.30 -13.96 -5.51
C PRO A 149 -7.20 -13.00 -5.07
N ARG A 150 -5.96 -13.49 -4.93
CA ARG A 150 -4.84 -12.67 -4.40
C ARG A 150 -4.60 -11.39 -5.21
N SER A 151 -4.83 -11.41 -6.52
CA SER A 151 -4.75 -10.23 -7.39
C SER A 151 -5.76 -9.14 -6.97
N ALA A 152 -7.01 -9.50 -6.69
CA ALA A 152 -8.02 -8.58 -6.18
C ALA A 152 -7.61 -8.00 -4.82
N ARG A 153 -7.14 -8.85 -3.90
CA ARG A 153 -6.70 -8.42 -2.56
C ARG A 153 -5.53 -7.43 -2.63
N LEU A 154 -4.51 -7.72 -3.44
CA LEU A 154 -3.37 -6.82 -3.62
C LEU A 154 -3.77 -5.51 -4.31
N GLN A 155 -4.66 -5.55 -5.29
CA GLN A 155 -5.19 -4.35 -5.93
C GLN A 155 -5.97 -3.47 -4.92
N ALA A 156 -6.76 -4.10 -4.04
CA ALA A 156 -7.50 -3.43 -2.99
C ALA A 156 -6.56 -2.77 -1.96
N LEU A 157 -5.58 -3.52 -1.45
CA LEU A 157 -4.57 -3.02 -0.51
C LEU A 157 -3.72 -1.88 -1.11
N ALA A 158 -3.46 -1.89 -2.42
CA ALA A 158 -2.78 -0.80 -3.11
C ALA A 158 -3.61 0.50 -3.11
N ARG A 159 -4.94 0.38 -3.15
CA ARG A 159 -5.90 1.50 -3.14
C ARG A 159 -6.29 1.95 -1.74
N ALA A 160 -6.16 1.07 -0.76
CA ALA A 160 -6.53 1.29 0.62
C ALA A 160 -5.81 2.47 1.28
N GLU A 161 -6.46 3.11 2.25
CA GLU A 161 -5.93 4.20 3.06
C GLU A 161 -4.76 3.71 3.92
N THR A 162 -3.65 4.46 3.89
CA THR A 162 -2.38 4.02 4.50
C THR A 162 -2.51 3.79 6.02
N GLY A 163 -3.19 4.67 6.74
CA GLY A 163 -3.45 4.57 8.18
C GLY A 163 -4.30 3.36 8.56
N CYS A 164 -5.36 3.06 7.80
CA CYS A 164 -6.25 1.92 8.01
C CYS A 164 -5.48 0.59 7.89
N ILE A 165 -4.74 0.41 6.79
CA ILE A 165 -3.95 -0.81 6.62
C ILE A 165 -2.77 -0.87 7.59
N LEU A 166 -2.21 0.26 7.99
CA LEU A 166 -1.20 0.32 9.05
C LEU A 166 -1.78 -0.16 10.38
N ALA A 167 -2.96 0.32 10.77
CA ALA A 167 -3.62 -0.08 12.01
C ALA A 167 -3.92 -1.59 12.03
N LEU A 168 -4.44 -2.14 10.92
CA LEU A 168 -4.74 -3.57 10.81
C LEU A 168 -3.46 -4.43 10.77
N ALA A 169 -2.44 -4.00 10.02
CA ALA A 169 -1.15 -4.68 10.00
C ALA A 169 -0.50 -4.66 11.40
N TYR A 170 -0.55 -3.53 12.10
CA TYR A 170 -0.04 -3.37 13.46
C TYR A 170 -0.79 -4.26 14.45
N ALA A 171 -2.12 -4.33 14.37
CA ALA A 171 -2.90 -5.24 15.20
C ALA A 171 -2.48 -6.71 14.98
N ASN A 172 -2.26 -7.12 13.72
CA ASN A 172 -1.76 -8.46 13.40
C ASN A 172 -0.37 -8.72 14.01
N MET A 173 0.56 -7.78 13.83
CA MET A 173 1.91 -7.83 14.42
C MET A 173 1.89 -7.88 15.96
N ARG A 174 0.83 -7.37 16.59
CA ARG A 174 0.62 -7.38 18.05
C ARG A 174 -0.12 -8.61 18.57
N GLY A 175 -0.38 -9.61 17.72
CA GLY A 175 -0.97 -10.88 18.11
C GLY A 175 -2.47 -11.01 17.81
N HIS A 176 -3.10 -10.04 17.17
CA HIS A 176 -4.43 -10.21 16.57
C HIS A 176 -4.31 -10.84 15.18
N GLY A 177 -3.63 -12.00 15.12
CA GLY A 177 -3.20 -12.71 13.93
C GLY A 177 -1.85 -13.39 14.15
N HIS A 178 -1.39 -14.17 13.17
CA HIS A 178 -0.20 -15.02 13.33
C HIS A 178 1.00 -14.58 12.48
N VAL A 179 0.97 -13.36 11.89
CA VAL A 179 2.07 -12.89 11.06
C VAL A 179 3.16 -12.30 11.95
N HIS A 180 4.30 -12.98 12.03
CA HIS A 180 5.53 -12.45 12.62
C HIS A 180 6.50 -12.05 11.49
N PRO A 181 6.43 -10.80 11.00
CA PRO A 181 7.10 -10.41 9.77
C PRO A 181 8.60 -10.15 9.98
N VAL A 182 9.41 -10.55 9.00
CA VAL A 182 10.78 -10.07 8.82
C VAL A 182 10.86 -9.47 7.42
N ILE A 183 11.37 -8.23 7.30
CA ILE A 183 11.57 -7.60 5.98
C ILE A 183 12.69 -8.37 5.26
N GLY A 184 12.30 -9.17 4.28
CA GLY A 184 13.24 -9.86 3.40
C GLY A 184 13.91 -8.86 2.49
N GLU A 185 13.13 -7.97 1.88
CA GLU A 185 13.64 -6.84 1.11
C GLU A 185 12.62 -5.72 1.06
N LEU A 186 13.07 -4.48 1.24
CA LEU A 186 12.34 -3.27 0.94
C LEU A 186 13.16 -2.47 -0.06
N ARG A 187 12.56 -2.13 -1.20
CA ARG A 187 13.22 -1.33 -2.22
C ARG A 187 12.33 -0.20 -2.72
N LEU A 188 12.94 0.95 -2.96
CA LEU A 188 12.33 2.12 -3.57
C LEU A 188 13.16 2.48 -4.79
N GLY A 189 12.47 2.77 -5.89
CA GLY A 189 13.14 3.15 -7.12
C GLY A 189 12.16 3.38 -8.26
N GLU A 190 12.73 3.57 -9.44
CA GLU A 190 11.97 3.77 -10.67
C GLU A 190 11.94 2.48 -11.49
N VAL A 191 10.75 2.06 -11.87
CA VAL A 191 10.54 0.89 -12.73
C VAL A 191 10.07 1.33 -14.10
N PRO A 192 10.62 0.77 -15.19
CA PRO A 192 10.19 1.10 -16.53
C PRO A 192 8.84 0.43 -16.82
N VAL A 193 7.91 1.18 -17.42
CA VAL A 193 6.61 0.69 -17.85
C VAL A 193 6.58 0.62 -19.37
N TYR A 194 6.27 -0.56 -19.89
CA TYR A 194 6.16 -0.79 -21.33
C TYR A 194 4.70 -1.00 -21.71
N PHE A 195 4.35 -0.61 -22.93
CA PHE A 195 3.00 -0.80 -23.47
C PHE A 195 3.09 -1.32 -24.89
N LYS A 196 2.36 -2.39 -25.15
CA LYS A 196 2.20 -2.93 -26.48
C LYS A 196 0.87 -2.46 -27.06
N SER A 197 0.95 -1.58 -28.05
CA SER A 197 -0.23 -1.17 -28.81
C SER A 197 -0.75 -2.32 -29.66
N SER A 198 -2.03 -2.27 -30.06
CA SER A 198 -2.64 -3.30 -30.92
C SER A 198 -1.97 -3.41 -32.29
N GLU A 199 -1.34 -2.34 -32.77
CA GLU A 199 -0.67 -2.26 -34.07
C GLU A 199 0.85 -2.53 -33.96
N GLY A 200 1.42 -2.40 -32.75
CA GLY A 200 2.84 -2.56 -32.47
C GLY A 200 3.27 -4.03 -32.38
N LYS A 201 4.41 -4.35 -33.02
CA LYS A 201 5.01 -5.69 -32.91
C LYS A 201 5.70 -5.91 -31.57
N GLU A 202 6.29 -4.87 -31.02
CA GLU A 202 7.05 -4.86 -29.76
C GLU A 202 6.42 -3.87 -28.77
N ALA A 203 6.81 -3.97 -27.49
CA ALA A 203 6.31 -3.08 -26.45
C ALA A 203 7.23 -1.85 -26.35
N ASP A 204 6.64 -0.66 -26.42
CA ASP A 204 7.36 0.62 -26.33
C ASP A 204 7.48 1.07 -24.87
N LEU A 205 8.60 1.71 -24.53
CA LEU A 205 8.79 2.33 -23.22
C LEU A 205 7.85 3.55 -23.09
N LEU A 206 6.85 3.46 -22.22
CA LEU A 206 5.97 4.59 -21.90
C LEU A 206 6.62 5.59 -20.94
N GLY A 207 7.48 5.09 -20.05
CA GLY A 207 8.14 5.93 -19.05
C GLY A 207 8.47 5.16 -17.79
N TRP A 208 8.63 5.91 -16.70
CA TRP A 208 9.11 5.40 -15.42
C TRP A 208 8.10 5.72 -14.33
N VAL A 209 7.92 4.75 -13.43
CA VAL A 209 7.06 4.91 -12.26
C VAL A 209 7.89 4.68 -11.03
N ARG A 210 7.87 5.65 -10.11
CA ARG A 210 8.48 5.49 -8.79
C ARG A 210 7.59 4.63 -7.91
N VAL A 211 8.14 3.53 -7.39
CA VAL A 211 7.42 2.57 -6.53
C VAL A 211 8.25 2.19 -5.31
N THR A 212 7.56 1.88 -4.22
CA THR A 212 8.12 1.14 -3.09
C THR A 212 7.56 -0.28 -3.11
N GLU A 213 8.45 -1.26 -3.05
CA GLU A 213 8.16 -2.67 -2.99
C GLU A 213 8.67 -3.26 -1.69
N CYS A 214 7.87 -4.12 -1.06
CA CYS A 214 8.24 -4.81 0.17
C CYS A 214 7.89 -6.30 0.07
N GLU A 215 8.87 -7.13 0.42
CA GLU A 215 8.76 -8.57 0.53
C GLU A 215 8.98 -8.97 2.00
N VAL A 216 7.94 -9.49 2.63
CA VAL A 216 7.96 -9.89 4.05
C VAL A 216 8.03 -11.41 4.17
N ILE A 217 9.07 -11.90 4.83
CA ILE A 217 9.28 -13.32 5.12
C ILE A 217 8.63 -13.66 6.46
N THR A 218 7.92 -14.78 6.49
CA THR A 218 7.20 -15.27 7.68
C THR A 218 7.44 -16.76 7.83
N ARG A 219 7.52 -17.26 9.07
CA ARG A 219 7.73 -18.70 9.30
C ARG A 219 6.47 -19.48 8.94
N MET A 220 6.60 -20.60 8.22
CA MET A 220 5.46 -21.51 8.10
C MET A 220 5.13 -22.18 9.43
N GLU A 221 3.85 -22.39 9.66
CA GLU A 221 3.37 -23.44 10.55
C GLU A 221 3.53 -24.79 9.84
N LYS A 222 4.00 -25.82 10.57
CA LYS A 222 4.35 -27.13 10.00
C LYS A 222 3.23 -27.64 9.06
N SER A 223 3.57 -27.88 7.80
CA SER A 223 2.68 -28.63 6.90
C SER A 223 2.51 -30.05 7.44
N LYS A 224 1.26 -30.55 7.48
CA LYS A 224 0.98 -31.96 7.81
C LYS A 224 1.38 -32.91 6.67
N THR A 225 1.63 -32.39 5.46
CA THR A 225 1.77 -33.18 4.23
C THR A 225 3.09 -32.95 3.49
N ASP A 226 3.90 -31.95 3.89
CA ASP A 226 5.16 -31.62 3.22
C ASP A 226 6.36 -31.85 4.15
N SER A 227 7.42 -32.45 3.61
CA SER A 227 8.54 -33.02 4.36
C SER A 227 9.65 -32.04 4.73
N ARG A 228 9.62 -30.80 4.19
CA ARG A 228 10.59 -29.75 4.54
C ARG A 228 9.90 -28.45 4.92
N PRO A 229 10.21 -27.86 6.10
CA PRO A 229 9.66 -26.58 6.48
C PRO A 229 10.21 -25.48 5.56
N GLN A 230 9.32 -24.66 5.00
CA GLN A 230 9.67 -23.48 4.21
C GLN A 230 9.24 -22.21 4.96
N PHE A 231 9.69 -21.05 4.50
CA PHE A 231 9.08 -19.76 4.84
C PHE A 231 7.89 -19.47 3.91
N THR A 232 7.07 -18.51 4.31
CA THR A 232 6.04 -17.89 3.47
C THR A 232 6.37 -16.43 3.19
N LEU A 233 5.79 -15.90 2.13
CA LEU A 233 6.08 -14.56 1.63
C LEU A 233 4.80 -13.73 1.51
N GLY A 234 4.79 -12.57 2.17
CA GLY A 234 3.84 -11.48 1.93
C GLY A 234 4.44 -10.44 0.98
N TYR A 235 3.59 -9.77 0.20
CA TYR A 235 4.01 -8.82 -0.83
C TYR A 235 3.24 -7.49 -0.76
N GLY A 236 3.96 -6.38 -0.89
CA GLY A 236 3.40 -5.04 -0.98
C GLY A 236 4.09 -4.23 -2.07
N LEU A 237 3.31 -3.47 -2.84
CA LEU A 237 3.81 -2.58 -3.88
C LEU A 237 2.92 -1.34 -3.95
N CYS A 238 3.51 -0.16 -3.87
CA CYS A 238 2.76 1.09 -3.94
C CYS A 238 3.56 2.20 -4.64
N PHE A 239 2.84 3.21 -5.16
CA PHE A 239 3.48 4.36 -5.81
C PHE A 239 4.20 5.26 -4.81
N GLY A 240 5.33 5.83 -5.26
CA GLY A 240 6.12 6.81 -4.51
C GLY A 240 6.98 6.18 -3.43
N HIS A 241 7.44 7.03 -2.51
CA HIS A 241 8.18 6.64 -1.31
C HIS A 241 7.21 6.49 -0.14
N ASN A 242 6.61 5.29 0.00
CA ASN A 242 5.66 5.00 1.07
C ASN A 242 5.91 3.59 1.64
N GLU A 243 6.95 3.51 2.45
CA GLU A 243 7.43 2.27 3.07
C GLU A 243 6.44 1.70 4.05
N THR A 244 5.83 2.57 4.88
CA THR A 244 4.77 2.19 5.81
C THR A 244 3.66 1.45 5.09
N LYS A 245 3.14 1.99 3.98
CA LYS A 245 2.14 1.31 3.17
C LYS A 245 2.63 -0.01 2.61
N ALA A 246 3.81 -0.04 1.97
CA ALA A 246 4.33 -1.27 1.37
C ALA A 246 4.51 -2.39 2.39
N ILE A 247 5.03 -2.08 3.59
CA ILE A 247 5.18 -3.03 4.69
C ILE A 247 3.81 -3.51 5.17
N SER A 248 2.86 -2.60 5.42
CA SER A 248 1.50 -2.94 5.85
C SER A 248 0.77 -3.81 4.84
N MET A 249 0.91 -3.51 3.54
CA MET A 249 0.39 -4.34 2.45
C MET A 249 0.99 -5.74 2.49
N ALA A 250 2.31 -5.88 2.66
CA ALA A 250 2.96 -7.18 2.70
C ALA A 250 2.53 -8.03 3.90
N VAL A 251 2.36 -7.41 5.07
CA VAL A 251 1.84 -8.08 6.27
C VAL A 251 0.39 -8.54 6.05
N LEU A 252 -0.49 -7.67 5.54
CA LEU A 252 -1.89 -8.02 5.32
C LEU A 252 -2.08 -9.02 4.18
N ASP A 253 -1.31 -8.93 3.09
CA ASP A 253 -1.33 -9.94 2.03
C ASP A 253 -1.05 -11.34 2.62
N ARG A 254 -0.06 -11.44 3.53
CA ARG A 254 0.20 -12.71 4.21
C ARG A 254 -0.92 -13.12 5.16
N ALA A 255 -1.49 -12.19 5.93
CA ALA A 255 -2.58 -12.46 6.87
C ALA A 255 -3.83 -13.00 6.14
N LEU A 256 -4.20 -12.36 5.03
CA LEU A 256 -5.34 -12.71 4.19
C LEU A 256 -5.18 -14.04 3.42
N MET A 257 -4.00 -14.65 3.48
CA MET A 257 -3.76 -16.02 3.00
C MET A 257 -4.06 -17.09 4.06
N SER A 258 -4.52 -16.71 5.26
CA SER A 258 -4.98 -17.67 6.26
C SER A 258 -6.15 -18.50 5.72
N LYS A 259 -6.14 -19.81 6.00
CA LYS A 259 -7.24 -20.73 5.68
C LYS A 259 -8.28 -20.84 6.80
N ASP A 260 -7.93 -20.35 7.98
CA ASP A 260 -8.72 -20.41 9.21
C ASP A 260 -8.57 -19.06 9.91
N PRO A 261 -9.20 -17.98 9.38
CA PRO A 261 -9.07 -16.63 9.94
C PRO A 261 -9.71 -16.58 11.33
N LYS A 262 -8.93 -16.21 12.35
CA LYS A 262 -9.41 -16.12 13.76
C LYS A 262 -9.44 -14.70 14.30
N SER A 263 -9.04 -13.76 13.48
CA SER A 263 -8.95 -12.35 13.84
C SER A 263 -9.44 -11.48 12.68
N PRO A 264 -9.95 -10.26 12.96
CA PRO A 264 -10.40 -9.35 11.91
C PRO A 264 -9.31 -9.01 10.87
N THR A 265 -8.04 -9.12 11.23
CA THR A 265 -6.92 -8.82 10.33
C THR A 265 -6.60 -9.94 9.34
N GLU A 266 -7.13 -11.14 9.57
CA GLU A 266 -7.02 -12.31 8.68
C GLU A 266 -8.29 -12.52 7.83
N ASP A 267 -9.38 -11.84 8.20
CA ASP A 267 -10.66 -11.89 7.50
C ASP A 267 -10.64 -10.99 6.25
N GLN A 268 -10.80 -11.60 5.07
CA GLN A 268 -10.76 -10.89 3.80
C GLN A 268 -11.90 -9.89 3.65
N GLU A 269 -13.11 -10.24 4.10
CA GLU A 269 -14.26 -9.36 3.97
C GLU A 269 -14.10 -8.15 4.88
N PHE A 270 -13.72 -8.39 6.14
CA PHE A 270 -13.47 -7.31 7.10
C PHE A 270 -12.37 -6.36 6.63
N VAL A 271 -11.21 -6.87 6.21
CA VAL A 271 -10.10 -6.01 5.78
C VAL A 271 -10.42 -5.27 4.48
N LEU A 272 -10.93 -5.96 3.45
CA LEU A 272 -11.05 -5.36 2.13
C LEU A 272 -12.22 -4.36 2.02
N LEU A 273 -13.29 -4.52 2.82
CA LEU A 273 -14.44 -3.61 2.81
C LEU A 273 -14.29 -2.39 3.73
N HIS A 274 -13.28 -2.35 4.61
CA HIS A 274 -13.12 -1.26 5.60
C HIS A 274 -11.83 -0.47 5.44
N THR A 275 -11.14 -0.61 4.31
CA THR A 275 -9.84 0.03 4.10
C THR A 275 -9.78 1.01 2.93
N ASP A 276 -10.80 1.13 2.07
CA ASP A 276 -10.86 2.24 1.09
C ASP A 276 -11.28 3.54 1.80
N GLY A 277 -10.30 4.42 2.05
CA GLY A 277 -10.52 5.67 2.77
C GLY A 277 -11.52 6.61 2.10
N ILE A 278 -11.70 6.52 0.78
CA ILE A 278 -12.69 7.33 0.07
C ILE A 278 -14.10 6.86 0.42
N GLU A 279 -14.35 5.56 0.39
CA GLU A 279 -15.65 5.00 0.75
C GLU A 279 -15.95 5.26 2.23
N ALA A 280 -14.96 5.03 3.10
CA ALA A 280 -15.09 5.26 4.53
C ALA A 280 -15.35 6.74 4.87
N SER A 281 -14.60 7.67 4.28
CA SER A 281 -14.80 9.11 4.50
C SER A 281 -16.11 9.61 3.91
N GLY A 282 -16.48 9.16 2.71
CA GLY A 282 -17.78 9.47 2.10
C GLY A 282 -18.94 9.01 2.99
N PHE A 283 -18.87 7.79 3.52
CA PHE A 283 -19.84 7.28 4.47
C PHE A 283 -19.75 7.96 5.85
N CYS A 284 -18.62 8.50 6.28
CA CYS A 284 -18.62 9.31 7.51
C CYS A 284 -19.30 10.68 7.28
N LEU A 285 -18.97 11.33 6.18
CA LEU A 285 -19.42 12.69 5.87
C LEU A 285 -20.90 12.76 5.47
N HIS A 286 -21.50 11.65 5.02
CA HIS A 286 -22.93 11.61 4.68
C HIS A 286 -23.81 11.98 5.88
N TYR A 287 -23.38 11.74 7.13
CA TYR A 287 -24.15 12.11 8.33
C TYR A 287 -24.38 13.62 8.48
N LYS A 288 -23.64 14.47 7.72
CA LYS A 288 -23.93 15.91 7.62
C LYS A 288 -25.16 16.22 6.77
N LEU A 289 -25.58 15.29 5.91
CA LEU A 289 -26.77 15.44 5.08
C LEU A 289 -28.04 15.32 5.93
N PRO A 290 -29.19 15.82 5.43
CA PRO A 290 -30.41 15.81 6.21
C PRO A 290 -30.91 14.39 6.51
N HIS A 291 -30.98 14.04 7.80
CA HIS A 291 -31.58 12.80 8.32
C HIS A 291 -32.86 13.06 9.14
N TYR A 292 -33.46 14.24 8.98
CA TYR A 292 -34.56 14.67 9.85
C TYR A 292 -35.81 13.80 9.71
N VAL A 293 -36.08 13.18 8.54
CA VAL A 293 -37.26 12.32 8.36
C VAL A 293 -37.16 11.08 9.24
N THR A 294 -36.06 10.34 9.14
CA THR A 294 -35.80 9.15 9.96
C THR A 294 -35.75 9.52 11.44
N PHE A 295 -35.11 10.64 11.78
CA PHE A 295 -35.04 11.11 13.16
C PHE A 295 -36.40 11.52 13.74
N GLN A 296 -37.33 12.06 12.93
CA GLN A 296 -38.70 12.33 13.39
C GLN A 296 -39.43 11.05 13.75
N THR A 297 -39.28 9.98 12.96
CA THR A 297 -39.87 8.67 13.29
C THR A 297 -39.36 8.13 14.62
N ASP A 298 -38.05 8.20 14.86
CA ASP A 298 -37.46 7.78 16.14
C ASP A 298 -37.96 8.65 17.31
N LEU A 299 -38.11 9.95 17.08
CA LEU A 299 -38.57 10.92 18.07
C LEU A 299 -40.06 10.70 18.43
N GLU A 300 -40.89 10.37 17.44
CA GLU A 300 -42.28 9.96 17.64
C GLU A 300 -42.36 8.67 18.45
N GLN A 301 -41.56 7.65 18.12
CA GLN A 301 -41.50 6.39 18.88
C GLN A 301 -41.11 6.61 20.34
N ILE A 302 -40.07 7.41 20.61
CA ILE A 302 -39.64 7.73 21.97
C ILE A 302 -40.74 8.47 22.74
N ARG A 303 -41.45 9.41 22.09
CA ARG A 303 -42.55 10.14 22.71
C ARG A 303 -43.70 9.20 23.10
N THR A 304 -44.11 8.31 22.20
CA THR A 304 -45.15 7.30 22.48
C THR A 304 -44.79 6.43 23.68
N VAL A 305 -43.57 5.89 23.74
CA VAL A 305 -43.11 5.06 24.87
C VAL A 305 -43.10 5.82 26.20
N ARG A 306 -42.80 7.12 26.18
CA ARG A 306 -42.85 7.95 27.39
C ARG A 306 -44.28 8.18 27.87
N THR A 307 -45.19 8.51 26.97
CA THR A 307 -46.61 8.73 27.32
C THR A 307 -47.26 7.44 27.84
N GLU A 308 -46.97 6.29 27.24
CA GLU A 308 -47.46 4.99 27.75
C GLU A 308 -46.97 4.69 29.17
N LYS A 309 -45.69 4.98 29.48
CA LYS A 309 -45.14 4.80 30.85
C LYS A 309 -45.74 5.76 31.87
N GLU A 310 -46.05 7.00 31.50
CA GLU A 310 -46.75 7.95 32.37
C GLU A 310 -48.17 7.50 32.69
N THR A 311 -48.83 6.84 31.74
CA THR A 311 -50.21 6.32 31.90
C THR A 311 -50.27 5.04 32.77
N ILE A 312 -49.17 4.29 32.88
CA ILE A 312 -49.07 3.07 33.70
C ILE A 312 -48.70 3.37 35.17
N ASN A 313 -48.03 4.50 35.43
CA ASN A 313 -47.56 4.88 36.77
C ASN A 313 -48.43 5.95 37.47
N GLY A 314 -49.52 6.40 36.85
CA GLY A 314 -50.52 7.29 37.43
C GLY A 314 -51.82 6.55 37.71
#